data_AF-M7TH29-F1
#
_entry.id   AF-M7TH29-F1
#
_cell.length_a   1.000
_cell.length_b   1.000
_cell.length_c   1.000
_cell.angle_alpha   90.00
_cell.angle_beta   90.00
_cell.angle_gamma   90.00
#
_symmetry.space_group_name_H-M   'P 1'
#
loop_
_entity.id
_entity.type
_entity.pdbx_description
1 polymer ?
#
loop_
_entity_poly.entity_id
_entity_poly.type
_entity_poly.pdbx_seq_one_letter_code
_entity_poly.pdbx_strand_id
1 'polypeptide(L)'
;MDMPAQPDFDAIATGFATLSDQFGRCVNLPAVQQGNEVLQALLAIGAQLDQMETRSEGRFSNLSAQLQNQHVTRADQRLVKMRDVTTNTEIPGAPQTLGEIDELSGKFTDMIRIQDDRSGSDRDYGRQEEAGEDSMVLTHGTLPTLLRNSPFFPELANFEQRVAALSMAENEGADRSEQA
;
A
#
# COMPACT_ATOMS: atom_id res chain seq x y z
N MET A 1 -1.86 57.28 61.12
CA MET A 1 -1.90 55.90 60.60
C MET A 1 -2.06 56.02 59.10
N ASP A 2 -1.04 55.69 58.32
CA ASP A 2 -1.18 55.60 56.87
C ASP A 2 -2.10 54.42 56.57
N MET A 3 -3.26 54.69 55.98
CA MET A 3 -4.08 53.62 55.43
C MET A 3 -3.44 53.17 54.12
N PRO A 4 -3.18 51.87 53.94
CA PRO A 4 -2.65 51.38 52.68
C PRO A 4 -3.63 51.73 51.56
N ALA A 5 -3.10 52.23 50.45
CA ALA A 5 -3.89 52.54 49.27
C ALA A 5 -4.67 51.29 48.84
N GLN A 6 -5.96 51.44 48.57
CA GLN A 6 -6.77 50.33 48.11
C GLN A 6 -6.34 49.90 46.69
N PRO A 7 -6.48 48.61 46.34
CA PRO A 7 -6.19 48.11 45.00
C PRO A 7 -7.11 48.74 43.94
N ASP A 8 -6.55 48.98 42.76
CA ASP A 8 -7.30 49.41 41.59
C ASP A 8 -7.92 48.17 40.89
N PHE A 9 -9.17 47.89 41.22
CA PHE A 9 -9.89 46.75 40.67
C PHE A 9 -10.22 46.91 39.16
N ASP A 10 -10.30 48.14 38.66
CA ASP A 10 -10.55 48.40 37.24
C ASP A 10 -9.32 48.06 36.40
N ALA A 11 -8.13 48.41 36.90
CA ALA A 11 -6.87 47.99 36.31
C ALA A 11 -6.73 46.46 36.29
N ILE A 12 -7.13 45.78 37.37
CA ILE A 12 -7.11 44.31 37.46
C ILE A 12 -8.08 43.71 36.43
N ALA A 13 -9.32 44.20 36.35
CA ALA A 13 -10.31 43.71 35.38
C ALA A 13 -9.85 43.89 33.93
N THR A 14 -9.24 45.04 33.62
CA THR A 14 -8.64 45.33 32.31
C THR A 14 -7.49 44.37 31.99
N GLY A 15 -6.67 44.04 32.99
CA GLY A 15 -5.61 43.04 32.86
C GLY A 15 -6.13 41.66 32.48
N PHE A 16 -7.21 41.19 33.13
CA PHE A 16 -7.85 39.92 32.79
C PHE A 16 -8.47 39.91 31.39
N ALA A 17 -9.15 41.00 31.00
CA ALA A 17 -9.70 41.13 29.65
C ALA A 17 -8.60 41.06 28.58
N THR A 18 -7.47 41.73 28.83
CA THR A 18 -6.32 41.75 27.92
C THR A 18 -5.68 40.36 27.82
N LEU A 19 -5.46 39.67 28.95
CA LEU A 19 -4.95 38.31 28.97
C LEU A 19 -5.86 37.34 28.21
N SER A 20 -7.18 37.47 28.40
CA SER A 20 -8.16 36.66 27.70
C SER A 20 -8.13 36.90 26.18
N ASP A 21 -7.97 38.15 25.73
CA ASP A 21 -7.82 38.47 24.30
C ASP A 21 -6.53 37.88 23.72
N GLN A 22 -5.41 37.98 24.45
CA GLN A 22 -4.14 37.37 24.02
C GLN A 22 -4.22 35.85 23.95
N PHE A 23 -4.91 35.21 24.90
CA PHE A 23 -5.12 33.77 24.88
C PHE A 23 -6.01 33.32 23.72
N GLY A 24 -7.03 34.13 23.37
CA GLY A 24 -7.85 33.91 22.17
C GLY A 24 -7.04 33.93 20.87
N ARG A 25 -5.96 34.73 20.82
CA ARG A 25 -5.04 34.77 19.67
C ARG A 25 -4.10 33.57 19.59
N CYS A 26 -3.89 32.86 20.70
CA CYS A 26 -3.06 31.65 20.72
C CYS A 26 -3.65 30.49 19.91
N VAL A 27 -4.96 30.52 19.61
CA VAL A 27 -5.64 29.52 18.77
C VAL A 27 -5.11 29.51 17.32
N ASN A 28 -4.59 30.64 16.85
CA ASN A 28 -4.00 30.79 15.51
C ASN A 28 -2.47 30.65 15.51
N LEU A 29 -1.85 30.13 16.58
CA LEU A 29 -0.42 29.89 16.55
C LEU A 29 -0.12 28.79 15.53
N PRO A 30 0.68 29.06 14.47
CA PRO A 30 0.99 28.06 13.45
C PRO A 30 1.56 26.77 14.04
N ALA A 31 2.29 26.86 15.16
CA ALA A 31 2.81 25.70 15.87
C ALA A 31 1.72 24.77 16.43
N VAL A 32 0.59 25.30 16.90
CA VAL A 32 -0.55 24.50 17.39
C VAL A 32 -1.28 23.84 16.22
N GLN A 33 -1.46 24.57 15.12
CA GLN A 33 -2.07 24.03 13.90
C GLN A 33 -1.21 22.92 13.29
N GLN A 34 0.10 23.15 13.14
CA GLN A 34 1.06 22.15 12.67
C GLN A 34 1.12 20.93 13.60
N GLY A 35 1.02 21.13 14.91
CA GLY A 35 0.96 20.04 15.89
C GLY A 35 -0.26 19.12 15.68
N ASN A 36 -1.42 19.70 15.37
CA ASN A 36 -2.63 18.92 15.07
C ASN A 36 -2.50 18.15 13.75
N GLU A 37 -1.89 18.72 12.73
CA GLU A 37 -1.64 18.03 11.44
C GLU A 37 -0.69 16.84 11.63
N VAL A 38 0.37 17.00 12.41
CA VAL A 38 1.30 15.90 12.76
C VAL A 38 0.57 14.79 13.52
N LEU A 39 -0.27 15.14 14.49
CA LEU A 39 -1.05 14.15 15.22
C LEU A 39 -1.99 13.37 14.30
N GLN A 40 -2.68 14.05 13.37
CA GLN A 40 -3.53 13.39 12.38
C GLN A 40 -2.74 12.47 11.46
N ALA A 41 -1.56 12.90 11.00
CA ALA A 41 -0.68 12.07 10.18
C ALA A 41 -0.23 10.81 10.92
N LEU A 42 0.14 10.93 12.20
CA LEU A 42 0.52 9.79 13.05
C LEU A 42 -0.65 8.82 13.26
N LEU A 43 -1.87 9.32 13.47
CA LEU A 43 -3.06 8.48 13.57
C LEU A 43 -3.35 7.75 12.26
N ALA A 44 -3.19 8.42 11.11
CA ALA A 44 -3.37 7.82 9.80
C ALA A 44 -2.32 6.72 9.52
N ILE A 45 -1.05 6.97 9.89
CA ILE A 45 0.02 5.96 9.79
C ILE A 45 -0.30 4.76 10.68
N GLY A 46 -0.77 4.97 11.90
CA GLY A 46 -1.19 3.90 12.80
C GLY A 46 -2.25 2.99 12.15
N ALA A 47 -3.32 3.59 11.62
CA ALA A 47 -4.37 2.84 10.93
C ALA A 47 -3.87 2.09 9.68
N GLN A 48 -2.91 2.65 8.95
CA GLN A 48 -2.28 1.99 7.80
C GLN A 48 -1.42 0.79 8.21
N LEU A 49 -0.68 0.90 9.32
CA LEU A 49 0.13 -0.19 9.85
C LEU A 49 -0.75 -1.35 10.33
N ASP A 50 -1.83 -1.06 11.05
CA ASP A 50 -2.80 -2.09 11.50
C ASP A 50 -3.42 -2.82 10.30
N GLN A 51 -3.75 -2.09 9.23
CA GLN A 51 -4.27 -2.69 8.00
C GLN A 51 -3.21 -3.54 7.29
N MET A 52 -1.95 -3.10 7.27
CA MET A 52 -0.85 -3.86 6.68
C MET A 52 -0.59 -5.15 7.45
N GLU A 53 -0.59 -5.11 8.78
CA GLU A 53 -0.45 -6.26 9.65
C GLU A 53 -1.56 -7.29 9.39
N THR A 54 -2.83 -6.84 9.42
CA THR A 54 -3.99 -7.69 9.13
C THR A 54 -3.86 -8.39 7.77
N ARG A 55 -3.41 -7.66 6.75
CA ARG A 55 -3.17 -8.21 5.40
C ARG A 55 -2.01 -9.18 5.34
N SER A 56 -0.95 -8.92 6.07
CA SER A 56 0.21 -9.79 6.18
C SER A 56 -0.20 -11.13 6.78
N GLU A 57 -0.89 -11.11 7.92
CA GLU A 57 -1.40 -12.30 8.60
C GLU A 57 -2.37 -13.11 7.75
N GLY A 58 -3.30 -12.44 7.07
CA GLY A 58 -4.26 -13.08 6.17
C GLY A 58 -3.55 -13.80 5.01
N ARG A 59 -2.51 -13.18 4.43
CA ARG A 59 -1.69 -13.79 3.36
C ARG A 59 -0.91 -15.01 3.87
N PHE A 60 -0.27 -14.92 5.03
CA PHE A 60 0.47 -16.04 5.60
C PHE A 60 -0.44 -17.21 5.95
N SER A 61 -1.60 -16.93 6.54
CA SER A 61 -2.61 -17.94 6.83
C SER A 61 -3.08 -18.64 5.57
N ASN A 62 -3.33 -17.89 4.49
CA ASN A 62 -3.73 -18.45 3.20
C ASN A 62 -2.64 -19.26 2.53
N LEU A 63 -1.38 -18.81 2.59
CA LEU A 63 -0.25 -19.58 2.08
C LEU A 63 -0.12 -20.92 2.83
N SER A 64 -0.26 -20.89 4.16
CA SER A 64 -0.25 -22.11 4.97
C SER A 64 -1.40 -23.05 4.62
N ALA A 65 -2.62 -22.51 4.47
CA ALA A 65 -3.79 -23.27 4.05
C ALA A 65 -3.60 -23.91 2.67
N GLN A 66 -3.03 -23.17 1.71
CA GLN A 66 -2.70 -23.70 0.38
C GLN A 66 -1.72 -24.87 0.45
N LEU A 67 -0.63 -24.73 1.18
CA LEU A 67 0.36 -25.80 1.35
C LEU A 67 -0.27 -27.05 1.98
N GLN A 68 -1.15 -26.89 2.96
CA GLN A 68 -1.87 -28.01 3.57
C GLN A 68 -2.86 -28.65 2.60
N ASN A 69 -3.61 -27.84 1.86
CA ASN A 69 -4.62 -28.31 0.90
C ASN A 69 -4.00 -29.03 -0.30
N GLN A 70 -2.75 -28.74 -0.67
CA GLN A 70 -2.05 -29.46 -1.75
C GLN A 70 -1.86 -30.96 -1.47
N HIS A 71 -1.89 -31.38 -0.20
CA HIS A 71 -1.76 -32.78 0.18
C HIS A 71 -3.11 -33.53 0.26
N VAL A 72 -4.22 -32.81 0.04
CA VAL A 72 -5.57 -33.40 0.06
C VAL A 72 -5.84 -34.08 -1.29
N THR A 73 -6.14 -35.37 -1.23
CA THR A 73 -6.29 -36.26 -2.40
C THR A 73 -7.62 -37.02 -2.42
N ARG A 74 -8.35 -37.05 -1.31
CA ARG A 74 -9.63 -37.77 -1.20
C ARG A 74 -10.78 -36.80 -0.98
N ALA A 75 -11.95 -37.12 -1.53
CA ALA A 75 -13.15 -36.28 -1.46
C ALA A 75 -13.60 -35.98 -0.02
N ASP A 76 -13.42 -36.92 0.90
CA ASP A 76 -13.82 -36.82 2.31
C ASP A 76 -12.79 -36.07 3.18
N GLN A 77 -11.60 -35.78 2.66
CA GLN A 77 -10.58 -35.06 3.41
C GLN A 77 -10.96 -33.60 3.59
N ARG A 78 -10.72 -33.10 4.80
CA ARG A 78 -11.00 -31.72 5.17
C ARG A 78 -9.97 -30.77 4.57
N LEU A 79 -10.46 -29.69 4.00
CA LEU A 79 -9.67 -28.55 3.56
C LEU A 79 -9.51 -27.57 4.71
N VAL A 80 -8.34 -26.97 4.75
CA VAL A 80 -8.07 -25.82 5.60
C VAL A 80 -8.65 -24.59 4.91
N LYS A 81 -9.53 -23.90 5.63
CA LYS A 81 -10.24 -22.75 5.08
C LYS A 81 -9.28 -21.59 4.83
N MET A 82 -9.47 -20.94 3.69
CA MET A 82 -8.85 -19.65 3.42
C MET A 82 -9.59 -18.53 4.14
N ARG A 83 -8.86 -17.45 4.43
CA ARG A 83 -9.32 -16.24 5.08
C ARG A 83 -9.31 -15.07 4.09
N ASP A 84 -10.17 -14.10 4.32
CA ASP A 84 -10.13 -12.82 3.62
C ASP A 84 -8.86 -12.07 4.03
N VAL A 85 -8.07 -11.62 3.06
CA VAL A 85 -6.80 -10.94 3.32
C VAL A 85 -7.01 -9.55 3.94
N THR A 86 -8.14 -8.90 3.71
CA THR A 86 -8.39 -7.54 4.21
C THR A 86 -8.87 -7.55 5.66
N THR A 87 -9.63 -8.56 6.05
CA THR A 87 -10.24 -8.64 7.40
C THR A 87 -9.67 -9.75 8.28
N ASN A 88 -8.85 -10.65 7.71
CA ASN A 88 -8.33 -11.86 8.34
C ASN A 88 -9.43 -12.78 8.92
N THR A 89 -10.68 -12.65 8.45
CA THR A 89 -11.81 -13.50 8.84
C THR A 89 -11.97 -14.68 7.89
N GLU A 90 -12.56 -15.79 8.35
CA GLU A 90 -12.88 -16.91 7.46
C GLU A 90 -13.84 -16.48 6.34
N ILE A 91 -13.60 -16.98 5.12
CA ILE A 91 -14.49 -16.71 3.99
C ILE A 91 -15.78 -17.51 4.18
N PRO A 92 -16.96 -16.86 4.23
CA PRO A 92 -18.23 -17.54 4.45
C PRO A 92 -18.57 -18.44 3.25
N GLY A 93 -19.06 -19.65 3.52
CA GLY A 93 -19.44 -20.61 2.49
C GLY A 93 -18.26 -21.28 1.77
N ALA A 94 -17.02 -21.11 2.26
CA ALA A 94 -15.89 -21.85 1.74
C ALA A 94 -16.08 -23.37 1.94
N PRO A 95 -15.75 -24.19 0.93
CA PRO A 95 -15.88 -25.64 1.01
C PRO A 95 -14.98 -26.20 2.12
N GLN A 96 -15.52 -27.12 2.92
CA GLN A 96 -14.81 -27.76 4.02
C GLN A 96 -14.11 -29.05 3.61
N THR A 97 -14.49 -29.61 2.46
CA THR A 97 -13.95 -30.88 1.96
C THR A 97 -13.71 -30.79 0.45
N LEU A 98 -12.88 -31.69 -0.07
CA LEU A 98 -12.61 -31.74 -1.51
C LEU A 98 -13.87 -32.13 -2.31
N GLY A 99 -14.74 -32.99 -1.77
CA GLY A 99 -16.01 -33.36 -2.40
C GLY A 99 -16.97 -32.17 -2.55
N GLU A 100 -17.00 -31.25 -1.59
CA GLU A 100 -17.78 -30.00 -1.71
C GLU A 100 -17.26 -29.10 -2.84
N ILE A 101 -15.96 -29.14 -3.18
CA ILE A 101 -15.42 -28.43 -4.35
C ILE A 101 -16.00 -28.99 -5.64
N ASP A 102 -16.13 -30.31 -5.76
CA ASP A 102 -16.69 -30.96 -6.95
C ASP A 102 -18.17 -30.57 -7.15
N GLU A 103 -18.93 -30.38 -6.06
CA GLU A 103 -20.30 -29.87 -6.09
C GLU A 103 -20.40 -28.39 -6.52
N LEU A 104 -19.39 -27.58 -6.17
CA LEU A 104 -19.28 -26.18 -6.61
C LEU A 104 -18.89 -26.08 -8.09
N SER A 105 -17.99 -26.96 -8.54
CA SER A 105 -17.51 -27.04 -9.93
C SER A 105 -18.68 -27.19 -10.90
N GLY A 106 -19.65 -28.08 -10.62
CA GLY A 106 -20.81 -28.27 -11.49
C GLY A 106 -21.64 -27.01 -11.71
N LYS A 107 -21.85 -26.19 -10.65
CA LYS A 107 -22.57 -24.92 -10.77
C LYS A 107 -21.77 -23.84 -11.48
N PHE A 108 -20.44 -23.84 -11.33
CA PHE A 108 -19.57 -22.85 -11.94
C PHE A 108 -19.30 -23.16 -13.43
N THR A 109 -19.19 -24.44 -13.80
CA THR A 109 -19.07 -24.86 -15.20
C THR A 109 -20.36 -24.60 -15.98
N ASP A 110 -21.53 -24.81 -15.38
CA ASP A 110 -22.81 -24.43 -16.00
C ASP A 110 -22.90 -22.91 -16.26
N MET A 111 -22.35 -22.10 -15.35
CA MET A 111 -22.31 -20.64 -15.52
C MET A 111 -21.36 -20.18 -16.64
N ILE A 112 -20.21 -20.83 -16.81
CA ILE A 112 -19.28 -20.53 -17.93
C ILE A 112 -19.88 -20.99 -19.27
N ARG A 113 -20.54 -22.15 -19.31
CA ARG A 113 -21.20 -22.66 -20.53
C ARG A 113 -22.30 -21.73 -21.06
N ILE A 114 -23.09 -21.13 -20.15
CA ILE A 114 -24.14 -20.17 -20.52
C ILE A 114 -23.57 -18.88 -21.14
N GLN A 115 -22.32 -18.52 -20.85
CA GLN A 115 -21.66 -17.35 -21.46
C GLN A 115 -21.08 -17.67 -22.85
N ASP A 116 -20.54 -18.88 -23.04
CA ASP A 116 -20.02 -19.31 -24.35
C ASP A 116 -21.14 -19.49 -25.39
N ASP A 117 -22.28 -20.06 -25.00
CA ASP A 117 -23.44 -20.22 -25.91
C ASP A 117 -24.07 -18.88 -26.32
N ARG A 118 -23.83 -17.79 -25.58
CA ARG A 118 -24.25 -16.42 -25.94
C ARG A 118 -23.25 -15.69 -26.83
N SER A 119 -22.01 -16.19 -26.95
CA SER A 119 -20.94 -15.54 -27.73
C SER A 119 -20.60 -16.26 -29.04
N GLY A 120 -21.14 -17.46 -29.26
CA GLY A 120 -20.80 -18.34 -30.38
C GLY A 120 -21.59 -18.19 -31.68
N SER A 121 -22.26 -17.07 -31.96
CA SER A 121 -23.02 -16.93 -33.21
C SER A 121 -22.32 -16.21 -34.37
N ASP A 122 -21.05 -15.76 -34.25
CA ASP A 122 -20.51 -14.87 -35.30
C ASP A 122 -18.98 -14.84 -35.48
N ARG A 123 -18.28 -15.97 -35.30
CA ARG A 123 -16.83 -16.02 -35.59
C ARG A 123 -16.48 -17.12 -36.58
N ASP A 124 -16.78 -16.80 -37.84
CA ASP A 124 -16.10 -17.33 -39.01
C ASP A 124 -14.63 -16.84 -39.00
N TYR A 125 -13.77 -17.51 -38.23
CA TYR A 125 -12.33 -17.26 -38.32
C TYR A 125 -11.78 -17.99 -39.54
N GLY A 126 -11.72 -17.22 -40.63
CA GLY A 126 -10.92 -17.53 -41.79
C GLY A 126 -9.50 -17.94 -41.40
N ARG A 127 -9.18 -19.17 -41.81
CA ARG A 127 -7.85 -19.74 -41.99
C ARG A 127 -6.91 -18.73 -42.69
N GLN A 128 -5.89 -18.27 -41.98
CA GLN A 128 -4.64 -17.82 -42.60
C GLN A 128 -3.47 -18.50 -41.90
N GLU A 129 -2.86 -19.40 -42.66
CA GLU A 129 -1.52 -19.94 -42.47
C GLU A 129 -0.46 -18.86 -42.77
N GLU A 130 0.79 -19.18 -42.43
CA GLU A 130 2.06 -18.50 -42.73
C GLU A 130 2.56 -17.53 -41.65
N ALA A 131 3.57 -17.91 -40.86
CA ALA A 131 5.01 -18.02 -41.16
C ALA A 131 5.74 -16.74 -40.72
N GLY A 132 6.69 -16.88 -39.81
CA GLY A 132 7.49 -15.77 -39.31
C GLY A 132 8.13 -16.09 -37.97
N GLU A 133 9.13 -16.96 -38.01
CA GLU A 133 10.14 -17.05 -36.95
C GLU A 133 10.80 -15.67 -36.82
N ASP A 134 10.77 -15.07 -35.64
CA ASP A 134 11.74 -14.04 -35.32
C ASP A 134 12.21 -14.09 -33.86
N SER A 135 13.53 -14.04 -33.76
CA SER A 135 14.36 -14.36 -32.61
C SER A 135 14.45 -13.15 -31.68
N MET A 136 13.84 -13.21 -30.49
CA MET A 136 14.03 -12.17 -29.47
C MET A 136 15.29 -12.45 -28.64
N VAL A 137 16.31 -11.64 -28.92
CA VAL A 137 17.51 -11.44 -28.09
C VAL A 137 17.10 -10.81 -26.75
N LEU A 138 17.35 -11.52 -25.65
CA LEU A 138 17.27 -11.00 -24.28
C LEU A 138 18.46 -10.06 -24.03
N THR A 139 18.26 -8.76 -24.13
CA THR A 139 19.21 -7.76 -23.63
C THR A 139 18.93 -7.45 -22.16
N HIS A 140 19.97 -7.57 -21.34
CA HIS A 140 19.99 -7.26 -19.92
C HIS A 140 19.74 -5.76 -19.66
N GLY A 141 18.90 -5.46 -18.65
CA GLY A 141 19.22 -4.39 -17.70
C GLY A 141 18.63 -2.99 -17.90
N THR A 142 17.37 -2.82 -18.27
CA THR A 142 16.68 -1.52 -18.20
C THR A 142 15.45 -1.60 -17.31
N LEU A 143 15.41 -0.79 -16.25
CA LEU A 143 14.23 -0.65 -15.39
C LEU A 143 13.03 -0.18 -16.23
N PRO A 144 11.82 -0.71 -16.00
CA PRO A 144 10.65 -0.34 -16.77
C PRO A 144 10.31 1.14 -16.60
N THR A 145 10.14 1.82 -17.73
CA THR A 145 9.84 3.26 -17.88
C THR A 145 8.62 3.74 -17.07
N LEU A 146 7.79 2.82 -16.58
CA LEU A 146 6.59 3.09 -15.79
C LEU A 146 6.86 3.67 -14.39
N LEU A 147 8.09 3.57 -13.87
CA LEU A 147 8.44 4.17 -12.57
C LEU A 147 9.00 5.60 -12.67
N ARG A 148 9.30 6.09 -13.88
CA ARG A 148 10.01 7.37 -14.05
C ARG A 148 9.14 8.61 -13.84
N ASN A 149 7.81 8.48 -13.97
CA ASN A 149 6.87 9.59 -13.90
C ASN A 149 5.80 9.44 -12.81
N SER A 150 6.07 8.64 -11.76
CA SER A 150 5.12 8.50 -10.65
C SER A 150 5.10 9.77 -9.79
N PRO A 151 3.94 10.40 -9.55
CA PRO A 151 3.83 11.55 -8.65
C PRO A 151 4.03 11.18 -7.17
N PHE A 152 4.11 9.89 -6.84
CA PHE A 152 4.24 9.40 -5.47
C PHE A 152 5.68 9.40 -4.92
N PHE A 153 6.70 9.53 -5.78
CA PHE A 153 8.10 9.49 -5.35
C PHE A 153 8.98 10.49 -6.12
N PRO A 154 8.85 11.80 -5.88
CA PRO A 154 9.69 12.81 -6.55
C PRO A 154 11.18 12.68 -6.21
N GLU A 155 11.54 12.02 -5.10
CA GLU A 155 12.94 11.79 -4.70
C GLU A 155 13.68 10.75 -5.56
N LEU A 156 12.98 9.83 -6.23
CA LEU A 156 13.62 8.81 -7.06
C LEU A 156 14.24 9.37 -8.34
N ALA A 157 13.74 10.51 -8.84
CA ALA A 157 14.31 11.17 -10.01
C ALA A 157 15.77 11.65 -9.77
N ASN A 158 16.12 11.97 -8.51
CA ASN A 158 17.45 12.42 -8.14
C ASN A 158 18.38 11.26 -7.74
N PHE A 159 17.87 10.05 -7.58
CA PHE A 159 18.69 8.90 -7.17
C PHE A 159 19.66 8.48 -8.28
N GLU A 160 19.21 8.39 -9.54
CA GLU A 160 20.09 8.07 -10.68
C GLU A 160 21.20 9.13 -10.86
N GLN A 161 20.89 10.42 -10.68
CA GLN A 161 21.89 11.48 -10.76
C GLN A 161 22.92 11.39 -9.63
N ARG A 162 22.51 11.01 -8.41
CA ARG A 162 23.43 10.82 -7.28
C ARG A 162 24.32 9.59 -7.46
N VAL A 163 23.79 8.50 -8.00
CA VAL A 163 24.57 7.29 -8.32
C VAL A 163 25.58 7.58 -9.44
N ALA A 164 25.18 8.31 -10.48
CA ALA A 164 26.10 8.73 -11.54
C ALA A 164 27.22 9.67 -11.01
N ALA A 165 26.89 10.61 -10.12
CA ALA A 165 27.87 11.49 -9.50
C ALA A 165 28.86 10.74 -8.59
N LEU A 166 28.39 9.72 -7.85
CA LEU A 166 29.24 8.85 -7.04
C LEU A 166 30.20 8.00 -7.89
N SER A 167 29.71 7.44 -9.00
CA SER A 167 30.56 6.67 -9.93
C SER A 167 31.63 7.52 -10.62
N MET A 168 31.37 8.80 -10.87
CA MET A 168 32.39 9.71 -11.42
C MET A 168 33.43 10.14 -10.38
N ALA A 169 33.03 10.34 -9.12
CA ALA A 169 33.95 10.66 -8.04
C ALA A 169 34.94 9.51 -7.72
N GLU A 170 34.53 8.25 -7.88
CA GLU A 170 35.40 7.09 -7.69
C GLU A 170 36.49 6.97 -8.78
N ASN A 171 36.21 7.41 -10.02
CA ASN A 171 37.22 7.39 -11.10
C ASN A 171 38.26 8.51 -10.98
N GLU A 172 37.91 9.67 -10.42
CA GLU A 172 38.88 10.77 -10.23
C GLU A 172 39.86 10.53 -9.07
N GLY A 173 39.52 9.63 -8.14
CA GLY A 173 40.41 9.23 -7.04
C GLY A 173 41.53 8.27 -7.45
N ALA A 174 41.33 7.47 -8.49
CA ALA A 174 42.30 6.47 -8.94
C ALA A 174 43.47 7.07 -9.74
N ASP A 175 43.25 8.20 -10.41
CA ASP A 175 44.27 8.83 -11.29
C ASP A 175 45.29 9.69 -10.51
N ARG A 176 45.02 9.99 -9.22
CA ARG A 176 45.95 10.76 -8.36
C ARG A 176 46.95 9.90 -7.59
N SER A 177 46.78 8.58 -7.55
CA SER A 177 47.72 7.66 -6.88
C SER A 177 48.89 7.21 -7.75
N GLU A 178 48.96 7.63 -9.02
CA GLU A 178 50.04 7.25 -9.95
C GLU A 178 51.10 8.35 -10.18
N GLN A 179 50.96 9.52 -9.55
CA GLN A 179 51.91 10.64 -9.67
C GLN A 179 52.58 11.07 -8.34
N ALA A 180 52.54 10.24 -7.30
CA ALA A 180 53.24 10.48 -6.03
C ALA A 180 54.32 9.42 -5.78
#